data_AF-A0A1F2Z9H6-F1
#
_entry.id   AF-A0A1F2Z9H6-F1
#
_cell.length_a   1.000
_cell.length_b   1.000
_cell.length_c   1.000
_cell.angle_alpha   90.00
_cell.angle_beta   90.00
_cell.angle_gamma   90.00
#
_symmetry.space_group_name_H-M   'P 1'
#
loop_
_entity.id
_entity.type
_entity.pdbx_description
1 polymer ?
#
loop_
_entity_poly.entity_id
_entity_poly.type
_entity_poly.pdbx_seq_one_letter_code
_entity_poly.pdbx_strand_id
1 'polypeptide(L)'
;MSAKNADPTLVYVIADYGDLHDLAFAEVTQRLHYELTGLSTEIHTFAVPAFDTFATGFALAQTALNSKLGARQKFFVNTAPRKDDLAPRKRNAGEGFVYAKLQNGVEICAVNSGHSLAFVKDAAVEIRQIKCDVHGSQFRSRDIFPAAFGTILKGDYSILGEDVRDCVPDFPHDVVCYTDGYGNMKCSMDPDRLTAVKNKHLILDINGRVQVAKAADGIFGVADGEYCISAGSSGWTYPDGKVVRFTEVVKRGGNAAKTFGKPPGGLPIHWRTTE
;
A
#
# COMPACT_ATOMS: atom_id res chain seq x y z
N MET A 1 17.20 38.52 11.59
CA MET A 1 17.02 37.20 12.23
C MET A 1 16.59 36.24 11.15
N SER A 2 17.47 35.33 10.74
CA SER A 2 17.13 34.32 9.72
C SER A 2 16.05 33.41 10.31
N ALA A 3 14.87 33.36 9.70
CA ALA A 3 13.89 32.35 10.03
C ALA A 3 14.60 31.00 9.85
N LYS A 4 14.70 30.20 10.92
CA LYS A 4 15.08 28.80 10.78
C LYS A 4 14.10 28.22 9.76
N ASN A 5 14.58 27.88 8.57
CA ASN A 5 13.78 27.16 7.59
C ASN A 5 13.26 25.92 8.30
N ALA A 6 11.94 25.87 8.55
CA ALA A 6 11.31 24.65 9.02
C ALA A 6 11.58 23.59 7.96
N ASP A 7 12.00 22.41 8.41
CA ASP A 7 12.24 21.29 7.50
C ASP A 7 10.99 21.03 6.63
N PRO A 8 11.16 20.64 5.37
CA PRO A 8 10.05 20.45 4.46
C PRO A 8 9.09 19.33 4.93
N THR A 9 7.83 19.49 4.53
CA THR A 9 6.83 18.42 4.55
C THR A 9 7.17 17.41 3.46
N LEU A 10 7.27 16.13 3.82
CA LEU A 10 7.53 15.07 2.86
C LEU A 10 6.21 14.54 2.30
N VAL A 11 6.06 14.63 0.98
CA VAL A 11 4.90 14.11 0.24
C VAL A 11 5.33 12.84 -0.48
N TYR A 12 4.71 11.72 -0.15
CA TYR A 12 4.90 10.45 -0.87
C TYR A 12 3.75 10.23 -1.85
N VAL A 13 4.09 10.09 -3.12
CA VAL A 13 3.18 9.71 -4.21
C VAL A 13 3.31 8.21 -4.41
N ILE A 14 2.36 7.43 -3.88
CA ILE A 14 2.29 5.97 -4.08
C ILE A 14 1.29 5.70 -5.20
N ALA A 15 1.74 5.14 -6.33
CA ALA A 15 0.84 4.94 -7.46
C ALA A 15 1.22 3.81 -8.42
N ASP A 16 0.23 3.35 -9.17
CA ASP A 16 0.34 2.29 -10.19
C ASP A 16 0.59 2.83 -11.61
N TYR A 17 1.22 4.00 -11.71
CA TYR A 17 1.46 4.73 -12.95
C TYR A 17 2.49 4.09 -13.89
N GLY A 18 3.10 2.97 -13.50
CA GLY A 18 4.20 2.34 -14.22
C GLY A 18 5.53 2.54 -13.51
N ASP A 19 6.62 2.47 -14.27
CA ASP A 19 7.97 2.69 -13.74
C ASP A 19 8.15 4.15 -13.28
N LEU A 20 9.14 4.41 -12.41
CA LEU A 20 9.38 5.76 -11.90
C LEU A 20 9.72 6.81 -12.97
N HIS A 21 10.05 6.37 -14.19
CA HIS A 21 10.30 7.23 -15.35
C HIS A 21 9.07 7.37 -16.27
N ASP A 22 7.92 6.82 -15.89
CA ASP A 22 6.69 6.96 -16.65
C ASP A 22 6.20 8.43 -16.66
N LEU A 23 5.66 8.85 -17.80
CA LEU A 23 5.13 10.19 -18.00
C LEU A 23 4.04 10.54 -16.98
N ALA A 24 3.24 9.55 -16.56
CA ALA A 24 2.21 9.74 -15.55
C ALA A 24 2.78 10.23 -14.21
N PHE A 25 3.91 9.70 -13.75
CA PHE A 25 4.57 10.20 -12.54
C PHE A 25 5.07 11.63 -12.73
N ALA A 26 5.61 11.95 -13.89
CA ALA A 26 6.12 13.30 -14.19
C ALA A 26 4.97 14.33 -14.20
N GLU A 27 3.87 14.05 -14.91
CA GLU A 27 2.71 14.96 -15.01
C GLU A 27 2.05 15.19 -13.64
N VAL A 28 1.84 14.14 -12.86
CA VAL A 28 1.24 14.25 -11.52
C VAL A 28 2.16 15.03 -10.58
N THR A 29 3.46 14.74 -10.59
CA THR A 29 4.43 15.45 -9.74
C THR A 29 4.53 16.93 -10.10
N GLN A 30 4.56 17.28 -11.40
CA GLN A 30 4.52 18.68 -11.85
C GLN A 30 3.26 19.39 -11.39
N ARG A 31 2.10 18.73 -11.50
CA ARG A 31 0.83 19.29 -11.02
C ARG A 31 0.85 19.50 -9.51
N LEU A 32 1.37 18.55 -8.74
CA LEU A 32 1.51 18.68 -7.30
C LEU A 32 2.43 19.84 -6.93
N HIS A 33 3.58 20.01 -7.60
CA HIS A 33 4.45 21.17 -7.38
C HIS A 33 3.70 22.49 -7.62
N TYR A 34 2.88 22.57 -8.66
CA TYR A 34 2.06 23.75 -8.91
C TYR A 34 1.05 24.00 -7.78
N GLU A 35 0.27 22.99 -7.40
CA GLU A 35 -0.78 23.12 -6.38
C GLU A 35 -0.23 23.40 -4.96
N LEU A 36 1.00 22.95 -4.70
CA LEU A 36 1.71 23.13 -3.43
C LEU A 36 2.59 24.39 -3.39
N THR A 37 2.51 25.27 -4.39
CA THR A 37 3.21 26.55 -4.39
C THR A 37 2.96 27.33 -3.10
N GLY A 38 4.04 27.81 -2.47
CA GLY A 38 4.00 28.52 -1.19
C GLY A 38 4.16 27.63 0.04
N LEU A 39 4.17 26.30 -0.13
CA LEU A 39 4.51 25.34 0.93
C LEU A 39 5.96 24.86 0.78
N SER A 40 6.62 24.60 1.91
CA SER A 40 7.93 23.91 1.93
C SER A 40 7.69 22.41 1.87
N THR A 41 7.81 21.83 0.67
CA THR A 41 7.53 20.40 0.41
C THR A 41 8.62 19.72 -0.40
N GLU A 42 8.88 18.45 -0.08
CA GLU A 42 9.68 17.54 -0.90
C GLU A 42 8.81 16.37 -1.36
N ILE A 43 8.78 16.10 -2.67
CA ILE A 43 7.93 15.07 -3.25
C ILE A 43 8.79 13.86 -3.61
N HIS A 44 8.39 12.69 -3.11
CA HIS A 44 8.97 11.40 -3.45
C HIS A 44 7.93 10.50 -4.11
N THR A 45 8.37 9.68 -5.05
CA THR A 45 7.50 8.74 -5.77
C THR A 45 7.80 7.30 -5.36
N PHE A 46 6.75 6.48 -5.31
CA PHE A 46 6.83 5.05 -5.05
C PHE A 46 5.90 4.33 -6.03
N ALA A 47 6.48 3.56 -6.94
CA ALA A 47 5.73 2.77 -7.91
C ALA A 47 5.24 1.46 -7.28
N VAL A 48 3.99 1.11 -7.55
CA VAL A 48 3.42 -0.21 -7.27
C VAL A 48 3.01 -0.88 -8.59
N PRO A 49 2.86 -2.22 -8.62
CA PRO A 49 2.40 -2.90 -9.83
C PRO A 49 1.03 -2.39 -10.30
N ALA A 50 0.83 -2.39 -11.62
CA ALA A 50 -0.40 -1.94 -12.25
C ALA A 50 -1.64 -2.60 -11.61
N PHE A 51 -2.61 -1.76 -11.19
CA PHE A 51 -3.88 -2.19 -10.61
C PHE A 51 -3.81 -2.94 -9.26
N ASP A 52 -2.63 -3.03 -8.64
CA ASP A 52 -2.40 -3.81 -7.42
C ASP A 52 -2.72 -3.01 -6.15
N THR A 53 -4.00 -2.98 -5.79
CA THR A 53 -4.49 -2.29 -4.58
C THR A 53 -3.96 -2.90 -3.28
N PHE A 54 -3.55 -4.17 -3.28
CA PHE A 54 -2.96 -4.82 -2.11
C PHE A 54 -1.52 -4.36 -1.89
N ALA A 55 -0.71 -4.32 -2.96
CA ALA A 55 0.64 -3.77 -2.90
C ALA A 55 0.62 -2.29 -2.48
N THR A 56 -0.37 -1.54 -2.99
CA THR A 56 -0.62 -0.14 -2.61
C THR A 56 -0.89 0.00 -1.12
N GLY A 57 -1.88 -0.74 -0.60
CA GLY A 57 -2.25 -0.67 0.82
C GLY A 57 -1.13 -1.14 1.74
N PHE A 58 -0.39 -2.19 1.35
CA PHE A 58 0.76 -2.67 2.10
C PHE A 58 1.89 -1.63 2.15
N ALA A 59 2.29 -1.07 1.00
CA ALA A 59 3.35 -0.06 0.95
C ALA A 59 2.98 1.21 1.73
N LEU A 60 1.73 1.65 1.59
CA LEU A 60 1.18 2.76 2.37
C LEU A 60 1.25 2.48 3.86
N ALA A 61 0.71 1.36 4.34
CA ALA A 61 0.70 1.05 5.77
C ALA A 61 2.11 0.87 6.34
N GLN A 62 2.98 0.14 5.63
CA GLN A 62 4.36 -0.13 6.05
C GLN A 62 5.16 1.17 6.24
N THR A 63 4.92 2.20 5.41
CA THR A 63 5.62 3.49 5.47
C THR A 63 4.92 4.52 6.35
N ALA A 64 3.59 4.56 6.36
CA ALA A 64 2.81 5.54 7.10
C ALA A 64 2.72 5.21 8.60
N LEU A 65 2.45 3.95 8.97
CA LEU A 65 2.24 3.57 10.37
C LEU A 65 3.54 3.51 11.17
N ASN A 66 4.65 3.17 10.51
CA ASN A 66 5.97 3.17 11.12
C ASN A 66 6.63 4.56 11.13
N SER A 67 6.00 5.57 10.53
CA SER A 67 6.56 6.92 10.46
C SER A 67 6.75 7.53 11.85
N LYS A 68 7.91 8.17 12.04
CA LYS A 68 8.20 9.05 13.18
C LYS A 68 8.12 10.53 12.81
N LEU A 69 7.79 10.84 11.56
CA LEU A 69 7.64 12.21 11.06
C LEU A 69 6.26 12.80 11.39
N GLY A 70 5.26 11.93 11.61
CA GLY A 70 3.90 12.33 11.95
C GLY A 70 3.31 13.30 10.94
N ALA A 71 2.82 14.45 11.42
CA ALA A 71 2.20 15.48 10.58
C ALA A 71 3.10 16.06 9.47
N ARG A 72 4.43 15.82 9.53
CA ARG A 72 5.35 16.20 8.45
C ARG A 72 5.37 15.26 7.27
N GLN A 73 4.73 14.10 7.35
CA GLN A 73 4.62 13.17 6.23
C GLN A 73 3.17 13.12 5.73
N LYS A 74 3.03 13.28 4.42
CA LYS A 74 1.76 13.28 3.70
C LYS A 74 1.80 12.25 2.59
N PHE A 75 0.68 11.64 2.28
CA PHE A 75 0.57 10.67 1.19
C PHE A 75 -0.46 11.12 0.17
N PHE A 76 -0.07 11.10 -1.10
CA PHE A 76 -0.96 11.15 -2.25
C PHE A 76 -0.96 9.75 -2.87
N VAL A 77 -2.08 9.04 -2.80
CA VAL A 77 -2.13 7.61 -3.15
C VAL A 77 -3.14 7.37 -4.26
N ASN A 78 -2.71 6.71 -5.33
CA ASN A 78 -3.59 6.40 -6.44
C ASN A 78 -3.24 5.05 -7.08
N THR A 79 -4.14 4.09 -6.91
CA THR A 79 -4.16 2.87 -7.71
C THR A 79 -5.58 2.67 -8.17
N ALA A 80 -5.84 2.84 -9.46
CA ALA A 80 -7.21 2.85 -9.98
C ALA A 80 -7.40 1.65 -10.91
N PRO A 81 -7.79 0.46 -10.41
CA PRO A 81 -7.98 -0.74 -11.21
C PRO A 81 -9.11 -0.62 -12.25
N ARG A 82 -10.01 0.36 -12.09
CA ARG A 82 -11.18 0.60 -12.97
C ARG A 82 -12.09 -0.63 -13.11
N LYS A 83 -12.16 -1.45 -12.04
CA LYS A 83 -12.93 -2.71 -11.98
C LYS A 83 -14.19 -2.64 -11.12
N ASP A 84 -14.48 -1.47 -10.54
CA ASP A 84 -15.60 -1.22 -9.62
C ASP A 84 -17.00 -1.24 -10.30
N ASP A 85 -17.06 -1.10 -11.62
CA ASP A 85 -18.31 -1.19 -12.39
C ASP A 85 -18.00 -1.83 -13.74
N LEU A 86 -18.67 -2.94 -14.04
CA LEU A 86 -18.54 -3.68 -15.29
C LEU A 86 -19.30 -2.99 -16.44
N ALA A 87 -20.17 -2.02 -16.13
CA ALA A 87 -20.88 -1.25 -17.14
C ALA A 87 -20.05 -0.06 -17.66
N PRO A 88 -20.21 0.34 -18.94
CA PRO A 88 -19.64 1.57 -19.48
C PRO A 88 -20.12 2.79 -18.70
N ARG A 89 -19.18 3.57 -18.16
CA ARG A 89 -19.52 4.72 -17.30
C ARG A 89 -19.84 5.95 -18.11
N LYS A 90 -20.91 6.65 -17.70
CA LYS A 90 -21.18 8.00 -18.19
C LYS A 90 -20.19 8.99 -17.56
N ARG A 91 -19.59 9.87 -18.37
CA ARG A 91 -18.74 11.00 -17.94
C ARG A 91 -17.47 10.64 -17.14
N ASN A 92 -16.88 9.47 -17.39
CA ASN A 92 -15.64 9.02 -16.73
C ASN A 92 -15.71 9.01 -15.19
N ALA A 93 -16.87 8.66 -14.62
CA ALA A 93 -17.01 8.46 -13.18
C ALA A 93 -16.07 7.36 -12.68
N GLY A 94 -15.55 7.47 -11.46
CA GLY A 94 -14.89 6.34 -10.84
C GLY A 94 -14.65 6.51 -9.35
N GLU A 95 -13.86 5.61 -8.78
CA GLU A 95 -13.56 5.53 -7.35
C GLU A 95 -13.29 6.92 -6.74
N GLY A 96 -13.87 7.15 -5.56
CA GLY A 96 -13.83 8.42 -4.87
C GLY A 96 -12.46 8.71 -4.28
N PHE A 97 -12.12 10.00 -4.14
CA PHE A 97 -10.94 10.45 -3.43
C PHE A 97 -11.30 10.70 -1.96
N VAL A 98 -10.48 10.21 -1.04
CA VAL A 98 -10.76 10.25 0.40
C VAL A 98 -9.54 10.72 1.17
N TYR A 99 -9.80 11.32 2.32
CA TYR A 99 -8.83 11.75 3.30
C TYR A 99 -8.83 10.77 4.47
N ALA A 100 -7.66 10.35 4.93
CA ALA A 100 -7.49 9.61 6.17
C ALA A 100 -6.43 10.27 7.03
N LYS A 101 -6.71 10.38 8.34
CA LYS A 101 -5.76 10.85 9.34
C LYS A 101 -5.40 9.72 10.28
N LEU A 102 -4.12 9.43 10.42
CA LEU A 102 -3.63 8.40 11.35
C LEU A 102 -3.38 9.00 12.74
N GLN A 103 -3.40 8.16 13.77
CA GLN A 103 -3.14 8.60 15.15
C GLN A 103 -1.74 9.21 15.34
N ASN A 104 -0.75 8.81 14.54
CA ASN A 104 0.59 9.39 14.57
C ASN A 104 0.67 10.78 13.87
N GLY A 105 -0.45 11.30 13.35
CA GLY A 105 -0.55 12.60 12.70
C GLY A 105 -0.28 12.59 11.20
N VAL A 106 0.10 11.45 10.62
CA VAL A 106 0.23 11.30 9.16
C VAL A 106 -1.13 11.50 8.49
N GLU A 107 -1.13 12.22 7.38
CA GLU A 107 -2.33 12.47 6.58
C GLU A 107 -2.18 11.86 5.19
N ILE A 108 -3.26 11.23 4.74
CA ILE A 108 -3.32 10.45 3.52
C ILE A 108 -4.48 10.96 2.70
N CYS A 109 -4.25 11.32 1.44
CA CYS A 109 -5.30 11.50 0.46
C CYS A 109 -5.15 10.39 -0.59
N ALA A 110 -6.15 9.52 -0.68
CA ALA A 110 -6.08 8.30 -1.47
C ALA A 110 -7.34 8.12 -2.31
N VAL A 111 -7.20 7.47 -3.46
CA VAL A 111 -8.36 6.87 -4.12
C VAL A 111 -8.83 5.68 -3.28
N ASN A 112 -10.12 5.68 -2.90
CA ASN A 112 -10.73 4.57 -2.18
C ASN A 112 -11.05 3.43 -3.17
N SER A 113 -10.02 2.64 -3.48
CA SER A 113 -10.01 1.60 -4.49
C SER A 113 -9.56 0.26 -3.89
N GLY A 114 -10.34 -0.80 -4.07
CA GLY A 114 -9.97 -2.14 -3.59
C GLY A 114 -9.42 -2.12 -2.15
N HIS A 115 -8.20 -2.62 -1.95
CA HIS A 115 -7.54 -2.70 -0.64
C HIS A 115 -6.52 -1.58 -0.36
N SER A 116 -6.50 -0.48 -1.13
CA SER A 116 -5.50 0.59 -1.00
C SER A 116 -5.48 1.25 0.39
N LEU A 117 -6.60 1.22 1.13
CA LEU A 117 -6.72 1.75 2.50
C LEU A 117 -6.97 0.68 3.57
N ALA A 118 -7.16 -0.59 3.18
CA ALA A 118 -7.56 -1.65 4.09
C ALA A 118 -6.56 -1.84 5.25
N PHE A 119 -5.26 -1.72 4.97
CA PHE A 119 -4.19 -1.91 5.94
C PHE A 119 -4.02 -0.75 6.94
N VAL A 120 -4.60 0.42 6.67
CA VAL A 120 -4.56 1.60 7.56
C VAL A 120 -5.91 1.91 8.20
N LYS A 121 -6.98 1.21 7.80
CA LYS A 121 -8.37 1.45 8.22
C LYS A 121 -8.51 1.51 9.75
N ASP A 122 -7.98 0.52 10.44
CA ASP A 122 -8.09 0.39 11.90
C ASP A 122 -7.22 1.41 12.66
N ALA A 123 -6.16 1.91 12.02
CA ALA A 123 -5.27 2.92 12.60
C ALA A 123 -5.75 4.36 12.37
N ALA A 124 -6.72 4.56 11.46
CA ALA A 124 -7.22 5.87 11.10
C ALA A 124 -8.15 6.42 12.19
N VAL A 125 -7.93 7.68 12.58
CA VAL A 125 -8.81 8.46 13.44
C VAL A 125 -10.08 8.84 12.69
N GLU A 126 -9.95 9.20 11.43
CA GLU A 126 -11.06 9.52 10.53
C GLU A 126 -10.71 9.07 9.11
N ILE A 127 -11.73 8.65 8.35
CA ILE A 127 -11.65 8.43 6.91
C ILE A 127 -12.85 9.13 6.30
N ARG A 128 -12.61 10.24 5.59
CA ARG A 128 -13.66 11.12 5.09
C ARG A 128 -13.59 11.26 3.58
N GLN A 129 -14.74 11.38 2.95
CA GLN A 129 -14.80 11.72 1.53
C GLN A 129 -14.13 13.08 1.28
N ILE A 130 -13.39 13.22 0.19
CA ILE A 130 -12.96 14.53 -0.33
C ILE A 130 -13.96 14.94 -1.42
N LYS A 131 -14.61 16.08 -1.23
CA LYS A 131 -15.54 16.68 -2.19
C LYS A 131 -14.76 17.35 -3.32
N CYS A 132 -14.36 16.56 -4.32
CA CYS A 132 -13.83 17.04 -5.59
C CYS A 132 -14.65 16.47 -6.74
N ASP A 133 -14.53 17.07 -7.93
CA ASP A 133 -15.21 16.56 -9.12
C ASP A 133 -14.84 15.10 -9.37
N VAL A 134 -15.82 14.21 -9.36
CA VAL A 134 -15.61 12.78 -9.67
C VAL A 134 -15.76 12.48 -11.16
N HIS A 135 -16.03 13.51 -11.97
CA HIS A 135 -16.27 13.47 -13.41
C HIS A 135 -15.31 14.40 -14.16
N GLY A 136 -15.28 14.27 -15.49
CA GLY A 136 -14.68 15.31 -16.35
C GLY A 136 -13.23 15.07 -16.78
N SER A 137 -12.56 14.03 -16.27
CA SER A 137 -11.25 13.62 -16.78
C SER A 137 -11.10 12.09 -16.82
N GLN A 138 -10.38 11.59 -17.82
CA GLN A 138 -9.92 10.20 -17.88
C GLN A 138 -8.69 9.94 -16.98
N PHE A 139 -8.00 11.00 -16.56
CA PHE A 139 -6.81 10.95 -15.71
C PHE A 139 -6.95 11.85 -14.47
N ARG A 140 -7.93 11.51 -13.62
CA ARG A 140 -8.35 12.32 -12.47
C ARG A 140 -7.24 12.58 -11.44
N SER A 141 -6.29 11.66 -11.31
CA SER A 141 -5.15 11.84 -10.40
C SER A 141 -4.11 12.85 -10.88
N ARG A 142 -4.20 13.28 -12.15
CA ARG A 142 -3.50 14.44 -12.68
C ARG A 142 -4.39 15.68 -12.67
N ASP A 143 -5.62 15.57 -13.15
CA ASP A 143 -6.42 16.76 -13.47
C ASP A 143 -7.23 17.30 -12.28
N ILE A 144 -7.57 16.45 -11.30
CA ILE A 144 -8.56 16.78 -10.25
C ILE A 144 -7.93 16.66 -8.87
N PHE A 145 -7.41 15.49 -8.51
CA PHE A 145 -6.99 15.18 -7.15
C PHE A 145 -5.83 16.06 -6.63
N PRO A 146 -4.87 16.51 -7.45
CA PRO A 146 -3.79 17.37 -6.96
C PRO A 146 -4.26 18.68 -6.34
N ALA A 147 -5.30 19.31 -6.90
CA ALA A 147 -5.84 20.56 -6.35
C ALA A 147 -6.49 20.31 -4.98
N ALA A 148 -7.28 19.25 -4.86
CA ALA A 148 -7.89 18.85 -3.60
C ALA A 148 -6.84 18.50 -2.53
N PHE A 149 -5.77 17.80 -2.92
CA PHE A 149 -4.64 17.53 -2.04
C PHE A 149 -3.95 18.81 -1.58
N GLY A 150 -3.72 19.77 -2.48
CA GLY A 150 -3.14 21.07 -2.15
C GLY A 150 -3.98 21.87 -1.16
N THR A 151 -5.30 21.84 -1.27
CA THR A 151 -6.24 22.46 -0.31
C THR A 151 -6.05 21.87 1.09
N ILE A 152 -6.04 20.53 1.21
CA ILE A 152 -5.82 19.85 2.49
C ILE A 152 -4.45 20.19 3.08
N LEU A 153 -3.39 20.19 2.27
CA LEU A 153 -2.02 20.49 2.74
C LEU A 153 -1.83 21.94 3.19
N LYS A 154 -2.68 22.87 2.72
CA LYS A 154 -2.74 24.26 3.21
C LYS A 154 -3.54 24.39 4.52
N GLY A 155 -4.04 23.28 5.07
CA GLY A 155 -4.83 23.24 6.28
C GLY A 155 -6.31 23.59 6.08
N ASP A 156 -6.78 23.62 4.84
CA ASP A 156 -8.19 23.83 4.52
C ASP A 156 -8.90 22.48 4.38
N TYR A 157 -9.70 22.12 5.39
CA TYR A 157 -10.48 20.88 5.45
C TYR A 157 -11.95 21.08 5.07
N SER A 158 -12.32 22.25 4.53
CA SER A 158 -13.71 22.57 4.16
C SER A 158 -14.30 21.63 3.09
N ILE A 159 -13.41 21.02 2.29
CA ILE A 159 -13.79 20.06 1.25
C ILE A 159 -14.04 18.64 1.78
N LEU A 160 -13.88 18.38 3.09
CA LEU A 160 -14.18 17.06 3.65
C LEU A 160 -15.69 16.83 3.81
N GLY A 161 -16.14 15.65 3.39
CA GLY A 161 -17.52 15.16 3.45
C GLY A 161 -17.75 14.17 4.57
N GLU A 162 -18.68 13.25 4.37
CA GLU A 162 -19.06 12.25 5.37
C GLU A 162 -17.92 11.28 5.69
N ASP A 163 -18.03 10.59 6.83
CA ASP A 163 -17.20 9.42 7.13
C ASP A 163 -17.53 8.29 6.15
N VAL A 164 -16.51 7.69 5.56
CA VAL A 164 -16.61 6.62 4.57
C VAL A 164 -15.78 5.40 4.95
N ARG A 165 -15.42 5.26 6.23
CA ARG A 165 -14.66 4.11 6.77
C ARG A 165 -15.34 2.77 6.44
N ASP A 166 -16.66 2.72 6.48
CA ASP A 166 -17.44 1.51 6.16
C ASP A 166 -17.36 1.11 4.68
N CYS A 167 -16.96 2.04 3.81
CA CYS A 167 -16.70 1.77 2.39
C CYS A 167 -15.27 1.23 2.15
N VAL A 168 -14.43 1.14 3.17
CA VAL A 168 -13.07 0.58 3.08
C VAL A 168 -13.12 -0.89 3.49
N PRO A 169 -12.63 -1.84 2.68
CA PRO A 169 -12.56 -3.25 3.07
C PRO A 169 -11.75 -3.47 4.35
N ASP A 170 -12.05 -4.56 5.04
CA ASP A 170 -11.28 -4.98 6.21
C ASP A 170 -9.88 -5.48 5.80
N PHE A 171 -9.01 -5.63 6.81
CA PHE A 171 -7.67 -6.15 6.63
C PHE A 171 -7.70 -7.53 5.92
N PRO A 172 -6.94 -7.72 4.83
CA PRO A 172 -6.98 -8.98 4.09
C PRO A 172 -6.14 -10.06 4.78
N HIS A 173 -6.63 -11.29 4.83
CA HIS A 173 -5.95 -12.42 5.45
C HIS A 173 -5.55 -13.48 4.43
N ASP A 174 -4.44 -14.19 4.69
CA ASP A 174 -3.99 -15.35 3.89
C ASP A 174 -3.78 -15.06 2.39
N VAL A 175 -3.33 -13.84 2.05
CA VAL A 175 -3.02 -13.44 0.67
C VAL A 175 -1.59 -12.94 0.53
N VAL A 176 -1.08 -12.94 -0.71
CA VAL A 176 0.10 -12.16 -1.08
C VAL A 176 -0.26 -10.67 -0.98
N CYS A 177 0.51 -9.89 -0.24
CA CYS A 177 0.29 -8.45 -0.09
C CYS A 177 1.24 -7.63 -0.95
N TYR A 178 2.51 -8.02 -1.01
CA TYR A 178 3.55 -7.27 -1.69
C TYR A 178 4.70 -8.18 -2.08
N THR A 179 5.35 -7.92 -3.21
CA THR A 179 6.59 -8.58 -3.62
C THR A 179 7.71 -7.56 -3.65
N ASP A 180 8.79 -7.82 -2.91
CA ASP A 180 9.94 -6.90 -2.86
C ASP A 180 10.87 -7.01 -4.08
N GLY A 181 11.89 -6.15 -4.15
CA GLY A 181 12.85 -6.12 -5.26
C GLY A 181 13.70 -7.38 -5.42
N TYR A 182 13.79 -8.23 -4.39
CA TYR A 182 14.46 -9.53 -4.46
C TYR A 182 13.51 -10.65 -4.94
N GLY A 183 12.20 -10.37 -4.94
CA GLY A 183 11.16 -11.34 -5.27
C GLY A 183 10.69 -12.15 -4.07
N ASN A 184 10.90 -11.64 -2.86
CA ASN A 184 10.29 -12.20 -1.67
C ASN A 184 8.84 -11.74 -1.58
N MET A 185 7.95 -12.66 -1.24
CA MET A 185 6.51 -12.36 -1.16
C MET A 185 6.12 -12.16 0.30
N LYS A 186 5.67 -10.94 0.62
CA LYS A 186 5.08 -10.57 1.92
C LYS A 186 3.62 -11.00 1.92
N CYS A 187 3.20 -11.71 2.95
CA CYS A 187 1.96 -12.45 2.99
C CYS A 187 1.19 -12.17 4.29
N SER A 188 -0.11 -11.89 4.23
CA SER A 188 -0.93 -11.61 5.42
C SER A 188 -1.41 -12.85 6.17
N MET A 189 -0.76 -13.99 5.92
CA MET A 189 -0.89 -15.16 6.78
C MET A 189 -0.21 -14.90 8.12
N ASP A 190 -0.93 -15.13 9.21
CA ASP A 190 -0.42 -14.95 10.57
C ASP A 190 0.83 -15.82 10.82
N PRO A 191 2.00 -15.22 11.13
CA PRO A 191 3.22 -15.94 11.42
C PRO A 191 3.12 -16.91 12.60
N ASP A 192 2.23 -16.68 13.58
CA ASP A 192 2.11 -17.56 14.74
C ASP A 192 1.63 -18.96 14.34
N ARG A 193 0.93 -19.08 13.20
CA ARG A 193 0.54 -20.36 12.60
C ARG A 193 1.73 -21.23 12.21
N LEU A 194 2.91 -20.64 12.00
CA LEU A 194 4.13 -21.37 11.67
C LEU A 194 4.78 -22.03 12.91
N THR A 195 4.44 -21.59 14.12
CA THR A 195 5.05 -22.09 15.37
C THR A 195 4.88 -23.59 15.52
N ALA A 196 3.68 -24.11 15.26
CA ALA A 196 3.35 -25.53 15.39
C ALA A 196 4.01 -26.42 14.33
N VAL A 197 4.44 -25.83 13.21
CA VAL A 197 5.05 -26.53 12.07
C VAL A 197 6.51 -26.12 11.84
N LYS A 198 7.14 -25.49 12.83
CA LYS A 198 8.52 -25.05 12.76
C LYS A 198 9.46 -26.22 12.40
N ASN A 199 10.40 -25.95 11.51
CA ASN A 199 11.34 -26.87 10.89
C ASN A 199 10.72 -27.97 10.00
N LYS A 200 9.39 -28.01 9.81
CA LYS A 200 8.74 -28.93 8.87
C LYS A 200 8.75 -28.38 7.45
N HIS A 201 8.62 -29.27 6.48
CA HIS A 201 8.35 -28.92 5.09
C HIS A 201 6.85 -28.77 4.86
N LEU A 202 6.47 -27.67 4.22
CA LEU A 202 5.11 -27.35 3.84
C LEU A 202 5.00 -27.35 2.32
N ILE A 203 3.88 -27.86 1.83
CA ILE A 203 3.49 -27.71 0.43
C ILE A 203 2.74 -26.40 0.32
N LEU A 204 3.32 -25.42 -0.35
CA LEU A 204 2.68 -24.14 -0.66
C LEU A 204 2.04 -24.20 -2.04
N ASP A 205 0.78 -23.76 -2.14
CA ASP A 205 0.08 -23.53 -3.39
C ASP A 205 -0.30 -22.05 -3.48
N ILE A 206 0.32 -21.37 -4.45
CA ILE A 206 0.13 -19.95 -4.72
C ILE A 206 0.03 -19.80 -6.23
N ASN A 207 -1.04 -19.17 -6.71
CA ASN A 207 -1.25 -18.91 -8.13
C ASN A 207 -1.24 -20.20 -9.00
N GLY A 208 -1.79 -21.29 -8.44
CA GLY A 208 -1.84 -22.61 -9.10
C GLY A 208 -0.47 -23.27 -9.27
N ARG A 209 0.55 -22.79 -8.56
CA ARG A 209 1.92 -23.30 -8.62
C ARG A 209 2.30 -23.81 -7.24
N VAL A 210 2.73 -25.07 -7.23
CA VAL A 210 3.06 -25.79 -5.99
C VAL A 210 4.57 -25.81 -5.79
N GLN A 211 5.02 -25.49 -4.57
CA GLN A 211 6.42 -25.65 -4.15
C GLN A 211 6.50 -26.16 -2.71
N VAL A 212 7.58 -26.88 -2.41
CA VAL A 212 7.89 -27.27 -1.03
C VAL A 212 8.77 -26.19 -0.40
N ALA A 213 8.35 -25.66 0.74
CA ALA A 213 9.09 -24.68 1.52
C ALA A 213 9.25 -25.15 2.97
N LYS A 214 10.41 -24.89 3.57
CA LYS A 214 10.61 -25.16 4.99
C LYS A 214 10.04 -24.02 5.83
N ALA A 215 9.23 -24.33 6.83
CA ALA A 215 8.86 -23.38 7.86
C ALA A 215 10.07 -23.14 8.78
N ALA A 216 10.74 -22.00 8.67
CA ALA A 216 11.97 -21.73 9.40
C ALA A 216 11.93 -20.36 10.09
N ASP A 217 12.96 -20.06 10.88
CA ASP A 217 13.09 -18.77 11.57
C ASP A 217 13.41 -17.60 10.61
N GLY A 218 13.86 -17.90 9.39
CA GLY A 218 14.20 -16.91 8.38
C GLY A 218 14.92 -17.53 7.18
N ILE A 219 15.30 -16.70 6.22
CA ILE A 219 15.92 -17.13 4.94
C ILE A 219 17.20 -17.95 5.11
N PHE A 220 17.95 -17.75 6.20
CA PHE A 220 19.19 -18.51 6.48
C PHE A 220 18.95 -19.89 7.12
N GLY A 221 17.70 -20.23 7.45
CA GLY A 221 17.32 -21.53 8.01
C GLY A 221 17.20 -22.67 6.98
N VAL A 222 17.46 -22.36 5.70
CA VAL A 222 17.42 -23.28 4.55
C VAL A 222 18.72 -23.18 3.73
N ALA A 223 19.04 -24.18 2.93
CA ALA A 223 20.19 -24.18 2.03
C ALA A 223 19.97 -23.25 0.82
N ASP A 224 21.03 -22.94 0.09
CA ASP A 224 20.93 -22.15 -1.14
C ASP A 224 20.01 -22.85 -2.16
N GLY A 225 19.14 -22.07 -2.81
CA GLY A 225 18.15 -22.58 -3.76
C GLY A 225 16.86 -23.12 -3.13
N GLU A 226 16.80 -23.35 -1.82
CA GLU A 226 15.61 -23.82 -1.12
C GLU A 226 14.61 -22.69 -0.82
N TYR A 227 13.33 -23.07 -0.71
CA TYR A 227 12.27 -22.17 -0.29
C TYR A 227 12.10 -22.18 1.23
N CYS A 228 11.86 -20.99 1.77
CA CYS A 228 11.57 -20.79 3.17
C CYS A 228 10.27 -20.01 3.31
N ILE A 229 9.47 -20.41 4.31
CA ILE A 229 8.35 -19.63 4.81
C ILE A 229 8.61 -19.29 6.28
N SER A 230 8.58 -18.01 6.63
CA SER A 230 8.97 -17.55 7.97
C SER A 230 8.20 -16.30 8.37
N ALA A 231 8.26 -15.94 9.66
CA ALA A 231 7.93 -14.58 10.06
C ALA A 231 8.84 -13.59 9.30
N GLY A 232 8.24 -12.62 8.63
CA GLY A 232 8.93 -11.56 7.91
C GLY A 232 9.26 -10.36 8.80
N SER A 233 10.09 -9.46 8.28
CA SER A 233 10.44 -8.19 8.94
C SER A 233 9.37 -7.10 8.81
N SER A 234 8.38 -7.31 7.94
CA SER A 234 7.31 -6.36 7.68
C SER A 234 6.22 -6.44 8.74
N GLY A 235 5.59 -5.30 9.00
CA GLY A 235 4.63 -5.15 10.07
C GLY A 235 4.63 -3.75 10.67
N TRP A 236 3.71 -3.55 11.61
CA TRP A 236 3.52 -2.31 12.36
C TRP A 236 2.77 -2.60 13.64
N THR A 237 2.76 -1.63 14.54
CA THR A 237 1.95 -1.66 15.77
C THR A 237 0.82 -0.66 15.63
N TYR A 238 -0.41 -1.11 15.79
CA TYR A 238 -1.56 -0.23 15.89
C TYR A 238 -1.54 0.55 17.19
N PRO A 239 -2.29 1.67 17.26
CA PRO A 239 -2.26 2.51 18.46
C PRO A 239 -2.80 1.85 19.73
N ASP A 240 -3.63 0.81 19.60
CA ASP A 240 -4.11 -0.04 20.69
C ASP A 240 -3.05 -1.05 21.20
N GLY A 241 -1.87 -1.06 20.60
CA GLY A 241 -0.78 -1.98 20.92
C GLY A 241 -0.82 -3.30 20.15
N LYS A 242 -1.84 -3.55 19.32
CA LYS A 242 -1.91 -4.75 18.48
C LYS A 242 -0.77 -4.73 17.46
N VAL A 243 0.04 -5.78 17.46
CA VAL A 243 1.15 -5.93 16.52
C VAL A 243 0.69 -6.71 15.30
N VAL A 244 0.80 -6.10 14.13
CA VAL A 244 0.60 -6.75 12.83
C VAL A 244 1.95 -7.25 12.34
N ARG A 245 2.02 -8.55 12.02
CA ARG A 245 3.20 -9.18 11.43
C ARG A 245 2.79 -9.94 10.18
N PHE A 246 3.73 -10.05 9.25
CA PHE A 246 3.53 -10.74 7.98
C PHE A 246 4.39 -11.99 7.92
N THR A 247 3.88 -13.02 7.26
CA THR A 247 4.73 -14.12 6.81
C THR A 247 5.45 -13.71 5.53
N GLU A 248 6.62 -14.28 5.30
CA GLU A 248 7.36 -14.11 4.05
C GLU A 248 7.64 -15.46 3.40
N VAL A 249 7.41 -15.55 2.08
CA VAL A 249 7.84 -16.69 1.25
C VAL A 249 9.04 -16.25 0.43
N VAL A 250 10.16 -16.91 0.64
CA VAL A 250 11.46 -16.57 0.05
C VAL A 250 12.10 -17.78 -0.64
N LYS A 251 13.05 -17.50 -1.53
CA LYS A 251 13.96 -18.50 -2.08
C LYS A 251 15.38 -18.04 -1.78
N ARG A 252 16.14 -18.79 -0.98
CA ARG A 252 17.52 -18.42 -0.68
C ARG A 252 18.34 -18.41 -1.97
N GLY A 253 19.06 -17.31 -2.21
CA GLY A 253 19.85 -17.12 -3.44
C GLY A 253 19.01 -16.96 -4.71
N GLY A 254 17.69 -16.72 -4.61
CA GLY A 254 16.82 -16.64 -5.76
C GLY A 254 15.60 -15.74 -5.58
N ASN A 255 14.61 -15.94 -6.44
CA ASN A 255 13.40 -15.12 -6.51
C ASN A 255 12.18 -16.04 -6.37
N ALA A 256 11.49 -15.97 -5.22
CA ALA A 256 10.33 -16.82 -4.95
C ALA A 256 9.17 -16.47 -5.88
N ALA A 257 8.85 -15.19 -6.01
CA ALA A 257 7.76 -14.69 -6.84
C ALA A 257 7.85 -15.21 -8.28
N LYS A 258 9.03 -15.20 -8.91
CA LYS A 258 9.24 -15.74 -10.26
C LYS A 258 8.84 -17.21 -10.38
N THR A 259 9.11 -18.02 -9.36
CA THR A 259 8.73 -19.44 -9.33
C THR A 259 7.21 -19.59 -9.30
N PHE A 260 6.54 -18.79 -8.47
CA PHE A 260 5.08 -18.73 -8.38
C PHE A 260 4.42 -17.87 -9.50
N GLY A 261 5.17 -17.54 -10.56
CA GLY A 261 4.61 -16.86 -11.73
C GLY A 261 4.31 -15.37 -11.51
N LYS A 262 5.03 -14.71 -10.59
CA LYS A 262 4.86 -13.32 -10.17
C LYS A 262 3.40 -13.03 -9.77
N PRO A 263 2.89 -13.68 -8.71
CA PRO A 263 1.50 -13.50 -8.30
C PRO A 263 1.22 -12.02 -7.97
N PRO A 264 0.15 -11.42 -8.51
CA PRO A 264 -0.29 -10.11 -8.06
C PRO A 264 -0.75 -10.18 -6.59
N GLY A 265 -0.77 -9.03 -5.92
CA GLY A 265 -1.35 -8.90 -4.60
C GLY A 265 -2.84 -9.32 -4.58
N GLY A 266 -3.26 -9.87 -3.45
CA GLY A 266 -4.60 -10.41 -3.23
C GLY A 266 -4.78 -11.87 -3.61
N LEU A 267 -3.79 -12.51 -4.25
CA LEU A 267 -3.87 -13.95 -4.49
C LEU A 267 -3.75 -14.74 -3.18
N PRO A 268 -4.61 -15.75 -2.97
CA PRO A 268 -4.59 -16.56 -1.77
C PRO A 268 -3.34 -17.41 -1.69
N ILE A 269 -2.95 -17.71 -0.46
CA ILE A 269 -1.85 -18.62 -0.14
C ILE A 269 -2.44 -19.81 0.60
N HIS A 270 -2.34 -20.97 -0.01
CA HIS A 270 -2.71 -22.22 0.64
C HIS A 270 -1.47 -22.99 1.03
N TRP A 271 -1.54 -23.68 2.16
CA TRP A 271 -0.47 -24.55 2.60
C TRP A 271 -1.01 -25.79 3.30
N ARG A 272 -0.22 -26.85 3.26
CA ARG A 272 -0.46 -28.10 4.01
C ARG A 272 0.86 -28.75 4.40
N THR A 273 0.83 -29.59 5.42
CA THR A 273 1.95 -30.46 5.76
C THR A 273 2.16 -31.52 4.67
N THR A 274 3.39 -32.00 4.53
CA THR A 274 3.71 -33.16 3.67
C THR A 274 3.30 -34.49 4.29
N GLU A 275 2.97 -34.49 5.58
CA GLU A 275 2.43 -35.59 6.39
C GLU A 275 0.90 -35.54 6.39
#